data_AF-A0A182MCV1-F1
#
_entry.id   AF-A0A182MCV1-F1
#
_cell.length_a   1.000
_cell.length_b   1.000
_cell.length_c   1.000
_cell.angle_alpha   90.00
_cell.angle_beta   90.00
_cell.angle_gamma   90.00
#
_symmetry.space_group_name_H-M   'P 1'
#
loop_
_entity.id
_entity.type
_entity.pdbx_description
1 polymer ?
#
loop_
_entity_poly.entity_id
_entity_poly.type
_entity_poly.pdbx_seq_one_letter_code
_entity_poly.pdbx_strand_id
1 'polypeptide(L)'
;MADSSDRSERAKGVVYCVTDLWPALCYLLEWHYQHLIFAEDGPFIIRQHAVALLALIGAGLQQDADAASSCGASALGEKLLVCCSKWFTAAERNGANEFSQKMLLAGCLWTAARAQHVVGVETYKTFLAKYLTPFVRSERFGEIIQTLSSSSLLLTHFEDRSEYGISSLPSLGAVQVRRNQTAPTLIVTRSYPVFLLHALLRLTLDGQCTSLKEDIFGSASHRHYLQALCARTRNMQQSNAVSLMGNWFVQTIEQRYLLDVLQLVLVEIGKSGKKCSTELEEDLASKVAVITIGLQLAFFLTCSLSEAFYPELVKLLDDIIFVPAYYGTVALELGVTGADMQRWKLNYKLLAQKALQNEVNQARDRDGFTVTEWKSALLQRSWPYSPLYLMVDKLEKGTPKLELLTETAIISTGLRFPELIEAVGISIATPTEQLMYLMASFLGPDSKFLEPDVSELIKRRIAHLRTLVANDGKAFDFTTAKIENRKSYYGLYQLALDTFQSSSYGHSGFGCLLMVPLAQQYDARWRNMVWSEYVAVLRFITCEERELFGTMAQYLEPAEDDIVLLRSYEQALNSNLLRPGSIPHRIAQHHLQAYRSKVKVMPPDSVN
;
A
#
# COMPACT_ATOMS: atom_id res chain seq x y z
N MET A 1 55.93 -19.50 -8.65
CA MET A 1 56.30 -18.51 -9.69
C MET A 1 56.04 -19.05 -11.11
N ALA A 2 54.89 -19.73 -11.30
CA ALA A 2 54.40 -20.21 -12.59
C ALA A 2 52.92 -20.57 -12.42
N ASP A 3 52.07 -19.58 -12.07
CA ASP A 3 50.60 -19.76 -12.12
C ASP A 3 49.82 -18.42 -12.14
N SER A 4 50.52 -17.30 -12.39
CA SER A 4 49.91 -15.96 -12.38
C SER A 4 49.79 -15.34 -13.78
N SER A 5 50.21 -16.02 -14.85
CA SER A 5 50.10 -15.48 -16.22
C SER A 5 48.87 -15.99 -16.99
N ASP A 6 48.24 -17.08 -16.56
CA ASP A 6 47.14 -17.72 -17.33
C ASP A 6 45.73 -17.23 -16.94
N ARG A 7 45.60 -16.43 -15.86
CA ARG A 7 44.34 -15.76 -15.49
C ARG A 7 44.17 -14.37 -16.12
N SER A 8 45.21 -13.83 -16.75
CA SER A 8 45.17 -12.50 -17.40
C SER A 8 44.61 -12.55 -18.82
N GLU A 9 44.68 -13.69 -19.51
CA GLU A 9 44.27 -13.79 -20.93
C GLU A 9 42.81 -14.19 -21.16
N ARG A 10 42.07 -14.68 -20.16
CA ARG A 10 40.63 -15.01 -20.30
C ARG A 10 39.67 -13.84 -19.99
N ALA A 11 40.19 -12.68 -19.61
CA ALA A 11 39.40 -11.46 -19.37
C ALA A 11 39.45 -10.45 -20.52
N LYS A 12 39.76 -10.90 -21.75
CA LYS A 12 39.53 -10.12 -22.98
C LYS A 12 38.27 -10.60 -23.69
N GLY A 13 37.15 -10.57 -22.96
CA GLY A 13 35.84 -10.53 -23.60
C GLY A 13 35.73 -9.18 -24.31
N VAL A 14 35.48 -9.21 -25.62
CA VAL A 14 35.35 -8.02 -26.47
C VAL A 14 34.27 -7.11 -25.89
N VAL A 15 34.67 -6.04 -25.20
CA VAL A 15 33.80 -4.90 -24.94
C VAL A 15 33.69 -4.17 -26.27
N TYR A 16 32.70 -4.51 -27.08
CA TYR A 16 32.31 -3.64 -28.19
C TYR A 16 31.86 -2.33 -27.55
N CYS A 17 32.58 -1.23 -27.79
CA CYS A 17 32.11 0.09 -27.44
C CYS A 17 30.85 0.35 -28.28
N VAL A 18 29.76 0.82 -27.66
CA VAL A 18 28.50 1.11 -28.36
C VAL A 18 28.72 2.09 -29.54
N THR A 19 29.81 2.86 -29.49
CA THR A 19 30.29 3.74 -30.56
C THR A 19 30.54 3.06 -31.90
N ASP A 20 30.99 1.81 -31.93
CA ASP A 20 31.26 1.07 -33.18
C ASP A 20 29.98 0.73 -33.93
N LEU A 21 28.84 0.76 -33.23
CA LEU A 21 27.52 0.49 -33.79
C LEU A 21 26.81 1.76 -34.30
N TRP A 22 27.37 2.96 -34.11
CA TRP A 22 26.70 4.21 -34.50
C TRP A 22 26.24 4.28 -35.97
N PRO A 23 27.04 3.89 -36.97
CA PRO A 23 26.58 3.90 -38.36
C PRO A 23 25.41 2.93 -38.59
N ALA A 24 25.43 1.74 -37.98
CA ALA A 24 24.36 0.75 -38.09
C ALA A 24 23.07 1.24 -37.40
N LEU A 25 23.20 1.88 -36.23
CA LEU A 25 22.09 2.46 -35.49
C LEU A 25 21.48 3.65 -36.22
N CYS A 26 22.29 4.49 -36.88
CA CYS A 26 21.81 5.55 -37.78
C CYS A 26 20.98 4.97 -38.93
N TYR A 27 21.48 3.91 -39.58
CA TYR A 27 20.78 3.26 -40.67
C TYR A 27 19.44 2.66 -40.23
N LEU A 28 19.40 2.01 -39.06
CA LEU A 28 18.15 1.48 -38.51
C LEU A 28 17.16 2.59 -38.14
N LEU A 29 17.62 3.73 -37.63
CA LEU A 29 16.77 4.89 -37.41
C LEU A 29 16.21 5.46 -38.71
N GLU A 30 17.02 5.55 -39.77
CA GLU A 30 16.56 5.94 -41.11
C GLU A 30 15.46 4.99 -41.61
N TRP A 31 15.68 3.70 -41.45
CA TRP A 31 14.68 2.70 -41.85
C TRP A 31 13.36 2.93 -41.12
N HIS A 32 13.39 3.14 -39.80
CA HIS A 32 12.19 3.46 -39.02
C HIS A 32 11.58 4.81 -39.40
N TYR A 33 12.40 5.81 -39.70
CA TYR A 33 11.91 7.10 -40.20
C TYR A 33 11.05 6.91 -41.45
N GLN A 34 11.46 6.03 -42.36
CA GLN A 34 10.77 5.81 -43.63
C GLN A 34 9.56 4.86 -43.50
N HIS A 35 9.69 3.79 -42.72
CA HIS A 35 8.74 2.66 -42.75
C HIS A 35 7.82 2.58 -41.53
N LEU A 36 8.09 3.30 -40.44
CA LEU A 36 7.22 3.28 -39.27
C LEU A 36 5.94 4.09 -39.54
N ILE A 37 4.81 3.38 -39.52
CA ILE A 37 3.47 3.96 -39.63
C ILE A 37 2.93 4.26 -38.23
N PHE A 38 2.74 5.55 -37.93
CA PHE A 38 2.15 6.02 -36.67
C PHE A 38 0.62 6.12 -36.81
N ALA A 39 -0.03 4.98 -36.99
CA ALA A 39 -1.49 4.84 -37.05
C ALA A 39 -1.92 3.57 -36.29
N GLU A 40 -3.21 3.44 -36.00
CA GLU A 40 -3.75 2.28 -35.24
C GLU A 40 -3.60 0.97 -36.01
N ASP A 41 -3.76 1.00 -37.34
CA ASP A 41 -3.53 -0.11 -38.24
C ASP A 41 -2.04 -0.40 -38.50
N GLY A 42 -1.14 0.46 -37.99
CA GLY A 42 0.30 0.32 -38.14
C GLY A 42 0.85 -0.91 -37.40
N PRO A 43 1.94 -1.56 -37.86
CA PRO A 43 2.47 -2.75 -37.21
C PRO A 43 2.98 -2.49 -35.78
N PHE A 44 2.39 -3.17 -34.80
CA PHE A 44 2.77 -3.07 -33.37
C PHE A 44 4.24 -3.43 -33.13
N ILE A 45 4.72 -4.52 -33.75
CA ILE A 45 6.09 -5.03 -33.59
C ILE A 45 7.12 -4.02 -34.10
N ILE A 46 6.83 -3.31 -35.20
CA ILE A 46 7.75 -2.30 -35.74
C ILE A 46 7.92 -1.14 -34.75
N ARG A 47 6.82 -0.69 -34.13
CA ARG A 47 6.85 0.35 -33.10
C ARG A 47 7.64 -0.10 -31.86
N GLN A 48 7.47 -1.35 -31.42
CA GLN A 48 8.27 -1.91 -30.33
C GLN A 48 9.75 -2.02 -30.67
N HIS A 49 10.09 -2.45 -31.89
CA HIS A 49 11.46 -2.49 -32.36
C HIS A 49 12.10 -1.10 -32.38
N ALA A 50 11.36 -0.07 -32.81
CA ALA A 50 11.82 1.32 -32.71
C ALA A 50 12.06 1.75 -31.26
N VAL A 51 11.19 1.40 -30.32
CA VAL A 51 11.39 1.70 -28.89
C VAL A 51 12.64 1.03 -28.35
N ALA A 52 12.87 -0.25 -28.67
CA ALA A 52 14.06 -0.98 -28.26
C ALA A 52 15.35 -0.35 -28.84
N LEU A 53 15.31 0.07 -30.11
CA LEU A 53 16.39 0.80 -30.76
C LEU A 53 16.67 2.14 -30.05
N LEU A 54 15.64 2.93 -29.73
CA LEU A 54 15.79 4.18 -28.98
C LEU A 54 16.39 3.97 -27.59
N ALA A 55 16.01 2.89 -26.90
CA ALA A 55 16.57 2.54 -25.60
C ALA A 55 18.05 2.17 -25.69
N LEU A 56 18.44 1.41 -26.72
CA LEU A 56 19.83 1.05 -26.99
C LEU A 56 20.68 2.30 -27.30
N ILE A 57 20.19 3.18 -28.17
CA ILE A 57 20.85 4.45 -28.50
C ILE A 57 20.98 5.31 -27.25
N GLY A 58 19.90 5.44 -26.47
CA GLY A 58 19.88 6.22 -25.24
C GLY A 58 20.83 5.71 -24.16
N ALA A 59 21.10 4.40 -24.10
CA ALA A 59 22.09 3.83 -23.18
C ALA A 59 23.53 4.17 -23.62
N GLY A 60 23.82 4.06 -24.92
CA GLY A 60 25.14 4.42 -25.46
C GLY A 60 25.46 5.92 -25.33
N LEU A 61 24.46 6.79 -25.50
CA LEU A 61 24.62 8.24 -25.28
C LEU A 61 24.91 8.60 -23.81
N GLN A 62 24.66 7.70 -22.85
CA GLN A 62 24.85 7.94 -21.42
C GLN A 62 26.21 7.46 -20.89
N GLN A 63 26.80 6.43 -21.50
CA GLN A 63 28.06 5.83 -21.03
C GLN A 63 29.33 6.58 -21.48
N ASP A 64 29.22 7.37 -22.56
CA ASP A 64 30.37 7.99 -23.24
C ASP A 64 30.29 9.53 -23.23
N ALA A 65 30.29 10.15 -22.05
CA ALA A 65 30.31 11.61 -21.93
C ALA A 65 31.55 12.26 -22.60
N ASP A 66 32.67 11.52 -22.69
CA ASP A 66 33.91 11.99 -23.32
C ASP A 66 34.00 11.66 -24.84
N ALA A 67 33.35 10.57 -25.32
CA ALA A 67 33.30 10.21 -26.76
C ALA A 67 32.06 10.73 -27.51
N ALA A 68 31.12 11.36 -26.78
CA ALA A 68 29.99 12.16 -27.28
C ALA A 68 30.39 13.33 -28.21
N SER A 69 31.68 13.67 -28.25
CA SER A 69 32.29 14.67 -29.14
C SER A 69 32.61 14.16 -30.55
N SER A 70 32.40 12.86 -30.84
CA SER A 70 32.62 12.29 -32.17
C SER A 70 31.53 12.74 -33.18
N CYS A 71 31.95 13.04 -34.41
CA CYS A 71 31.06 13.48 -35.51
C CYS A 71 29.87 12.52 -35.75
N GLY A 72 30.07 11.21 -35.54
CA GLY A 72 29.04 10.19 -35.69
C GLY A 72 27.92 10.26 -34.65
N ALA A 73 28.23 10.67 -33.42
CA ALA A 73 27.22 10.81 -32.37
C ALA A 73 26.28 12.00 -32.65
N SER A 74 26.83 13.11 -33.14
CA SER A 74 26.04 14.30 -33.52
C SER A 74 25.04 14.00 -34.64
N ALA A 75 25.49 13.39 -35.73
CA ALA A 75 24.63 13.00 -36.84
C ALA A 75 23.52 12.01 -36.42
N LEU A 76 23.84 11.04 -35.55
CA LEU A 76 22.86 10.13 -34.98
C LEU A 76 21.81 10.87 -34.14
N GLY A 77 22.25 11.80 -33.29
CA GLY A 77 21.38 12.60 -32.44
C GLY A 77 20.44 13.50 -33.24
N GLU A 78 20.93 14.16 -34.29
CA GLU A 78 20.10 14.99 -35.18
C GLU A 78 19.04 14.14 -35.87
N LYS A 79 19.44 12.99 -36.43
CA LYS A 79 18.50 12.06 -37.07
C LYS A 79 17.45 11.55 -36.08
N LEU A 80 17.86 11.25 -34.85
CA LEU A 80 16.96 10.85 -33.78
C LEU A 80 15.90 11.92 -33.49
N LEU A 81 16.30 13.19 -33.36
CA LEU A 81 15.34 14.29 -33.14
C LEU A 81 14.40 14.48 -34.33
N VAL A 82 14.86 14.26 -35.57
CA VAL A 82 14.00 14.27 -36.76
C VAL A 82 12.95 13.16 -36.70
N CYS A 83 13.33 11.94 -36.31
CA CYS A 83 12.38 10.85 -36.09
C CYS A 83 11.36 11.18 -35.00
N CYS A 84 11.82 11.67 -33.84
CA CYS A 84 10.95 12.06 -32.74
C CYS A 84 9.95 13.15 -33.19
N SER A 85 10.43 14.17 -33.90
CA SER A 85 9.61 15.27 -34.41
C SER A 85 8.50 14.77 -35.34
N LYS A 86 8.81 13.82 -36.25
CA LYS A 86 7.81 13.20 -37.14
C LYS A 86 6.71 12.50 -36.35
N TRP A 87 7.07 11.70 -35.35
CA TRP A 87 6.09 10.92 -34.59
C TRP A 87 5.27 11.78 -33.62
N PHE A 88 5.84 12.82 -33.03
CA PHE A 88 5.06 13.81 -32.25
C PHE A 88 4.09 14.59 -33.12
N THR A 89 4.49 15.00 -34.33
CA THR A 89 3.59 15.66 -35.30
C THR A 89 2.44 14.74 -35.70
N ALA A 90 2.71 13.44 -35.89
CA ALA A 90 1.67 12.46 -36.18
C ALA A 90 0.71 12.27 -34.99
N ALA A 91 1.24 12.23 -33.77
CA ALA A 91 0.44 12.11 -32.55
C ALA A 91 -0.43 13.35 -32.28
N GLU A 92 0.07 14.55 -32.57
CA GLU A 92 -0.71 15.80 -32.46
C GLU A 92 -1.91 15.79 -33.42
N ARG A 93 -1.71 15.30 -34.65
CA ARG A 93 -2.77 15.26 -35.68
C ARG A 93 -3.79 14.15 -35.44
N ASN A 94 -3.30 12.95 -35.18
CA ASN A 94 -4.10 11.72 -35.22
C ASN A 94 -4.40 11.15 -33.82
N GLY A 95 -3.77 11.67 -32.77
CA GLY A 95 -3.80 11.09 -31.44
C GLY A 95 -2.87 9.88 -31.28
N ALA A 96 -2.87 9.33 -30.07
CA ALA A 96 -2.13 8.12 -29.74
C ALA A 96 -3.04 7.19 -28.93
N ASN A 97 -3.93 6.47 -29.62
CA ASN A 97 -4.97 5.64 -29.00
C ASN A 97 -4.43 4.28 -28.52
N GLU A 98 -3.34 3.80 -29.12
CA GLU A 98 -2.73 2.52 -28.76
C GLU A 98 -1.55 2.65 -27.79
N PHE A 99 -1.35 1.62 -26.97
CA PHE A 99 -0.23 1.54 -26.04
C PHE A 99 1.13 1.64 -26.75
N SER A 100 1.33 1.00 -27.89
CA SER A 100 2.58 1.06 -28.68
C SER A 100 2.91 2.45 -29.20
N GLN A 101 1.91 3.27 -29.53
CA GLN A 101 2.14 4.68 -29.90
C GLN A 101 2.67 5.45 -28.68
N LYS A 102 2.01 5.29 -27.53
CA LYS A 102 2.41 5.96 -26.28
C LYS A 102 3.79 5.51 -25.80
N MET A 103 4.10 4.21 -25.92
CA MET A 103 5.43 3.63 -25.68
C MET A 103 6.50 4.27 -26.57
N LEU A 104 6.22 4.42 -27.87
CA LEU A 104 7.15 5.04 -28.82
C LEU A 104 7.41 6.50 -28.45
N LEU A 105 6.37 7.28 -28.19
CA LEU A 105 6.50 8.67 -27.77
C LEU A 105 7.29 8.81 -26.46
N ALA A 106 7.06 7.93 -25.48
CA ALA A 106 7.85 7.91 -24.25
C ALA A 106 9.33 7.58 -24.50
N GLY A 107 9.61 6.59 -25.36
CA GLY A 107 10.97 6.26 -25.80
C GLY A 107 11.66 7.45 -26.46
N CYS A 108 10.93 8.21 -27.29
CA CYS A 108 11.44 9.45 -27.87
C CYS A 108 11.85 10.46 -26.80
N LEU A 109 11.01 10.68 -25.79
CA LEU A 109 11.31 11.65 -24.72
C LEU A 109 12.53 11.27 -23.90
N TRP A 110 12.64 10.00 -23.51
CA TRP A 110 13.79 9.51 -22.74
C TRP A 110 15.10 9.64 -23.52
N THR A 111 15.09 9.30 -24.81
CA THR A 111 16.32 9.34 -25.61
C THR A 111 16.63 10.77 -26.08
N ALA A 112 15.63 11.58 -26.43
CA ALA A 112 15.84 12.97 -26.84
C ALA A 112 16.48 13.83 -25.74
N ALA A 113 16.09 13.63 -24.48
CA ALA A 113 16.72 14.32 -23.35
C ALA A 113 18.21 13.98 -23.21
N ARG A 114 18.58 12.71 -23.42
CA ARG A 114 19.98 12.28 -23.38
C ARG A 114 20.77 12.79 -24.59
N ALA A 115 20.12 12.88 -25.75
CA ALA A 115 20.73 13.41 -26.98
C ALA A 115 21.08 14.91 -26.88
N GLN A 116 20.53 15.66 -25.92
CA GLN A 116 20.80 17.08 -25.70
C GLN A 116 22.31 17.39 -25.63
N HIS A 117 23.09 16.53 -24.97
CA HIS A 117 24.54 16.72 -24.81
C HIS A 117 25.30 16.66 -26.14
N VAL A 118 24.74 16.00 -27.14
CA VAL A 118 25.40 15.67 -28.41
C VAL A 118 24.90 16.57 -29.56
N VAL A 119 23.60 16.90 -29.58
CA VAL A 119 22.98 17.76 -30.61
C VAL A 119 22.95 19.26 -30.27
N GLY A 120 23.31 19.58 -29.02
CA GLY A 120 23.25 20.94 -28.49
C GLY A 120 21.88 21.32 -27.90
N VAL A 121 21.94 22.21 -26.91
CA VAL A 121 20.76 22.66 -26.14
C VAL A 121 19.72 23.36 -26.99
N GLU A 122 20.14 24.17 -27.98
CA GLU A 122 19.21 24.95 -28.82
C GLU A 122 18.40 24.07 -29.78
N THR A 123 19.02 23.03 -30.35
CA THR A 123 18.34 22.02 -31.16
C THR A 123 17.30 21.26 -30.34
N TYR A 124 17.66 20.87 -29.13
CA TYR A 124 16.75 20.21 -28.19
C TYR A 124 15.59 21.13 -27.76
N LYS A 125 15.86 22.38 -27.40
CA LYS A 125 14.80 23.37 -27.10
C LYS A 125 13.86 23.60 -28.27
N THR A 126 14.39 23.61 -29.50
CA THR A 126 13.57 23.71 -30.72
C THR A 126 12.63 22.52 -30.84
N PHE A 127 13.11 21.30 -30.54
CA PHE A 127 12.25 20.12 -30.50
C PHE A 127 11.11 20.25 -29.49
N LEU A 128 11.44 20.68 -28.25
CA LEU A 128 10.45 20.89 -27.20
C LEU A 128 9.40 21.95 -27.57
N ALA A 129 9.83 23.07 -28.13
CA ALA A 129 8.95 24.19 -28.46
C ALA A 129 8.06 23.91 -29.68
N LYS A 130 8.61 23.26 -30.73
CA LYS A 130 7.89 23.07 -32.00
C LYS A 130 7.07 21.78 -32.08
N TYR A 131 7.40 20.75 -31.30
CA TYR A 131 6.74 19.44 -31.43
C TYR A 131 6.16 18.95 -30.11
N LEU A 132 6.90 19.00 -29.00
CA LEU A 132 6.37 18.52 -27.71
C LEU A 132 5.27 19.43 -27.15
N THR A 133 5.53 20.74 -27.13
CA THR A 133 4.60 21.74 -26.56
C THR A 133 3.24 21.76 -27.29
N PRO A 134 3.18 21.81 -28.64
CA PRO A 134 1.91 21.72 -29.35
C PRO A 134 1.17 20.42 -29.10
N PHE A 135 1.87 19.28 -29.08
CA PHE A 135 1.27 18.00 -28.75
C PHE A 135 0.64 17.99 -27.36
N VAL A 136 1.36 18.42 -26.32
CA VAL A 136 0.82 18.44 -24.94
C VAL A 136 -0.38 19.37 -24.80
N ARG A 137 -0.44 20.45 -25.56
CA ARG A 137 -1.56 21.40 -25.54
C ARG A 137 -2.70 21.05 -26.50
N SER A 138 -2.55 19.99 -27.28
CA SER A 138 -3.56 19.55 -28.23
C SER A 138 -4.74 18.86 -27.54
N GLU A 139 -5.92 18.90 -28.17
CA GLU A 139 -7.09 18.14 -27.72
C GLU A 139 -6.80 16.63 -27.66
N ARG A 140 -5.95 16.13 -28.57
CA ARG A 140 -5.52 14.73 -28.63
C ARG A 140 -4.78 14.27 -27.37
N PHE A 141 -3.96 15.13 -26.78
CA PHE A 141 -3.33 14.80 -25.50
C PHE A 141 -4.35 14.83 -24.34
N GLY A 142 -5.32 15.75 -24.39
CA GLY A 142 -6.46 15.76 -23.49
C GLY A 142 -7.23 14.43 -23.49
N GLU A 143 -7.53 13.87 -24.66
CA GLU A 143 -8.15 12.55 -24.83
C GLU A 143 -7.31 11.44 -24.17
N ILE A 144 -5.97 11.49 -24.29
CA ILE A 144 -5.07 10.52 -23.66
C ILE A 144 -5.18 10.58 -22.13
N ILE A 145 -5.10 11.78 -21.52
CA ILE A 145 -5.17 11.94 -20.07
C ILE A 145 -6.55 11.53 -19.53
N GLN A 146 -7.65 11.81 -20.25
CA GLN A 146 -8.99 11.38 -19.83
C GLN A 146 -9.09 9.87 -19.62
N THR A 147 -8.30 9.06 -20.35
CA THR A 147 -8.29 7.60 -20.16
C THR A 147 -7.57 7.14 -18.90
N LEU A 148 -6.80 8.00 -18.21
CA LEU A 148 -5.89 7.62 -17.10
C LEU A 148 -6.57 6.80 -16.01
N SER A 149 -7.69 7.27 -15.44
CA SER A 149 -8.37 6.53 -14.37
C SER A 149 -8.96 5.20 -14.84
N SER A 150 -9.52 5.18 -16.06
CA SER A 150 -10.15 3.97 -16.63
C SER A 150 -9.15 2.90 -17.09
N SER A 151 -7.89 3.30 -17.30
CA SER A 151 -6.81 2.47 -17.82
C SER A 151 -5.76 2.10 -16.77
N SER A 152 -5.78 2.77 -15.61
CA SER A 152 -4.90 2.54 -14.47
C SER A 152 -4.99 1.12 -13.97
N LEU A 153 -3.85 0.46 -13.85
CA LEU A 153 -3.77 -0.90 -13.34
C LEU A 153 -4.05 -0.95 -11.86
N LEU A 154 -3.71 0.11 -11.14
CA LEU A 154 -4.01 0.25 -9.72
C LEU A 154 -5.51 0.43 -9.50
N LEU A 155 -6.24 1.19 -10.33
CA LEU A 155 -7.67 1.47 -10.14
C LEU A 155 -8.60 0.39 -10.71
N THR A 156 -8.16 -0.36 -11.72
CA THR A 156 -8.96 -1.43 -12.31
C THR A 156 -8.84 -2.75 -11.56
N HIS A 157 -9.93 -3.52 -11.50
CA HIS A 157 -9.94 -4.84 -10.88
C HIS A 157 -9.47 -5.92 -11.86
N PHE A 158 -8.47 -6.71 -11.47
CA PHE A 158 -8.01 -7.89 -12.19
C PHE A 158 -8.09 -9.13 -11.31
N GLU A 159 -8.36 -10.27 -11.94
CA GLU A 159 -8.26 -11.60 -11.32
C GLU A 159 -6.90 -12.21 -11.69
N ASP A 160 -6.28 -12.89 -10.72
CA ASP A 160 -5.03 -13.63 -10.95
C ASP A 160 -5.35 -14.95 -11.64
N ARG A 161 -4.72 -15.20 -12.79
CA ARG A 161 -4.94 -16.42 -13.56
C ARG A 161 -4.25 -17.64 -12.97
N SER A 162 -3.37 -17.47 -11.99
CA SER A 162 -2.79 -18.57 -11.22
C SER A 162 -3.88 -19.41 -10.53
N GLU A 163 -5.01 -18.80 -10.18
CA GLU A 163 -6.19 -19.47 -9.64
C GLU A 163 -6.86 -20.44 -10.65
N TYR A 164 -6.62 -20.24 -11.95
CA TYR A 164 -7.07 -21.11 -13.03
C TYR A 164 -5.97 -22.07 -13.53
N GLY A 165 -4.88 -22.25 -12.76
CA GLY A 165 -3.82 -23.21 -13.04
C GLY A 165 -2.83 -22.80 -14.14
N ILE A 166 -2.78 -21.50 -14.49
CA ILE A 166 -1.92 -20.99 -15.57
C ILE A 166 -0.80 -20.15 -14.96
N SER A 167 0.43 -20.63 -15.10
CA SER A 167 1.62 -19.97 -14.54
C SER A 167 1.97 -18.67 -15.27
N SER A 168 2.44 -17.69 -14.50
CA SER A 168 3.01 -16.45 -15.03
C SER A 168 4.26 -16.70 -15.87
N LEU A 169 4.49 -15.86 -16.88
CA LEU A 169 5.83 -15.75 -17.46
C LEU A 169 6.80 -15.30 -16.35
N PRO A 170 7.91 -16.02 -16.11
CA PRO A 170 8.78 -15.74 -14.97
C PRO A 170 9.32 -14.31 -14.90
N SER A 171 9.40 -13.62 -16.05
CA SER A 171 9.95 -12.26 -16.19
C SER A 171 8.97 -11.11 -16.15
N LEU A 172 7.68 -11.38 -16.32
CA LEU A 172 6.64 -10.35 -16.40
C LEU A 172 5.65 -10.43 -15.22
N GLY A 173 5.74 -11.52 -14.45
CA GLY A 173 4.93 -11.73 -13.27
C GLY A 173 3.47 -12.06 -13.61
N ALA A 174 2.56 -11.86 -12.64
CA ALA A 174 1.19 -12.36 -12.63
C ALA A 174 0.47 -12.13 -13.98
N VAL A 175 -0.06 -13.21 -14.57
CA VAL A 175 -0.90 -13.13 -15.78
C VAL A 175 -2.30 -12.74 -15.33
N GLN A 176 -2.78 -11.59 -15.78
CA GLN A 176 -4.05 -11.04 -15.32
C GLN A 176 -5.17 -11.24 -16.33
N VAL A 177 -6.38 -11.43 -15.80
CA VAL A 177 -7.61 -11.55 -16.56
C VAL A 177 -8.61 -10.50 -16.05
N ARG A 178 -9.26 -9.79 -16.98
CA ARG A 178 -10.39 -8.91 -16.64
C ARG A 178 -11.63 -9.77 -16.35
N ARG A 179 -12.51 -9.33 -15.45
CA ARG A 179 -13.76 -10.04 -15.04
C ARG A 179 -14.60 -10.65 -16.18
N ASN A 180 -14.49 -10.14 -17.42
CA ASN A 180 -15.28 -10.56 -18.58
C ASN A 180 -14.42 -11.11 -19.75
N GLN A 181 -13.16 -11.47 -19.52
CA GLN A 181 -12.28 -12.02 -20.57
C GLN A 181 -11.76 -13.40 -20.15
N THR A 182 -11.52 -14.28 -21.11
CA THR A 182 -11.00 -15.65 -20.86
C THR A 182 -9.55 -15.83 -21.29
N ALA A 183 -9.07 -14.95 -22.19
CA ALA A 183 -7.70 -14.94 -22.69
C ALA A 183 -6.78 -14.13 -21.76
N PRO A 184 -5.53 -14.59 -21.53
CA PRO A 184 -4.56 -13.86 -20.73
C PRO A 184 -4.10 -12.62 -21.50
N THR A 185 -4.17 -11.44 -20.89
CA THR A 185 -3.62 -10.23 -21.48
C THR A 185 -2.38 -9.82 -20.71
N LEU A 186 -1.20 -10.09 -21.30
CA LEU A 186 0.05 -9.45 -20.90
C LEU A 186 0.04 -7.94 -21.19
N ILE A 187 -0.81 -7.56 -22.13
CA ILE A 187 -0.90 -6.23 -22.71
C ILE A 187 -1.82 -5.40 -21.82
N VAL A 188 -1.21 -4.37 -21.25
CA VAL A 188 -1.84 -3.23 -20.61
C VAL A 188 -3.01 -2.76 -21.46
N THR A 189 -4.04 -2.22 -20.81
CA THR A 189 -5.22 -1.65 -21.44
C THR A 189 -4.86 -0.94 -22.78
N ARG A 190 -5.67 -1.11 -23.84
CA ARG A 190 -5.34 -0.59 -25.19
C ARG A 190 -4.85 0.86 -25.16
N SER A 191 -5.38 1.66 -24.23
CA SER A 191 -4.93 3.01 -23.95
C SER A 191 -4.34 3.13 -22.54
N TYR A 192 -3.11 2.67 -22.31
CA TYR A 192 -2.39 2.89 -21.05
C TYR A 192 -1.46 4.11 -21.14
N PRO A 193 -1.82 5.26 -20.54
CA PRO A 193 -1.09 6.52 -20.71
C PRO A 193 0.07 6.73 -19.74
N VAL A 194 0.11 5.99 -18.64
CA VAL A 194 1.07 6.19 -17.55
C VAL A 194 2.52 6.16 -18.05
N PHE A 195 2.84 5.30 -19.01
CA PHE A 195 4.20 5.21 -19.56
C PHE A 195 4.67 6.52 -20.23
N LEU A 196 3.79 7.14 -21.03
CA LEU A 196 4.05 8.45 -21.62
C LEU A 196 4.07 9.57 -20.57
N LEU A 197 3.13 9.55 -19.64
CA LEU A 197 3.06 10.52 -18.54
C LEU A 197 4.29 10.45 -17.64
N HIS A 198 4.85 9.27 -17.41
CA HIS A 198 6.06 9.09 -16.63
C HIS A 198 7.26 9.71 -17.32
N ALA A 199 7.41 9.51 -18.64
CA ALA A 199 8.46 10.18 -19.41
C ALA A 199 8.34 11.71 -19.34
N LEU A 200 7.14 12.27 -19.49
CA LEU A 200 6.87 13.71 -19.34
C LEU A 200 7.17 14.23 -17.93
N LEU A 201 6.83 13.44 -16.90
CA LEU A 201 7.10 13.78 -15.50
C LEU A 201 8.59 13.87 -15.22
N ARG A 202 9.36 12.89 -15.71
CA ARG A 202 10.83 12.89 -15.59
C ARG A 202 11.45 14.15 -16.20
N LEU A 203 11.04 14.53 -17.40
CA LEU A 203 11.50 15.78 -18.03
C LEU A 203 11.14 17.03 -17.22
N THR A 204 9.99 17.00 -16.54
CA THR A 204 9.55 18.11 -15.68
C THR A 204 10.39 18.20 -14.41
N LEU A 205 10.67 17.06 -13.76
CA LEU A 205 11.51 16.97 -12.56
C LEU A 205 12.97 17.36 -12.84
N ASP A 206 13.49 16.98 -14.02
CA ASP A 206 14.84 17.33 -14.47
C ASP A 206 14.94 18.79 -14.95
N GLY A 207 13.86 19.58 -14.84
CA GLY A 207 13.83 21.02 -15.15
C GLY A 207 13.69 21.38 -16.63
N GLN A 208 13.59 20.39 -17.52
CA GLN A 208 13.60 20.58 -18.98
C GLN A 208 12.27 21.10 -19.54
N CYS A 209 11.14 20.81 -18.88
CA CYS A 209 9.78 21.13 -19.37
C CYS A 209 8.86 21.74 -18.30
N THR A 210 9.40 22.59 -17.42
CA THR A 210 8.64 23.15 -16.28
C THR A 210 7.41 23.97 -16.70
N SER A 211 7.40 24.55 -17.90
CA SER A 211 6.26 25.30 -18.46
C SER A 211 5.04 24.43 -18.78
N LEU A 212 5.23 23.12 -18.99
CA LEU A 212 4.16 22.16 -19.33
C LEU A 212 3.58 21.45 -18.10
N LYS A 213 4.12 21.72 -16.91
CA LYS A 213 3.73 21.06 -15.66
C LYS A 213 2.22 21.18 -15.39
N GLU A 214 1.69 22.39 -15.45
CA GLU A 214 0.27 22.65 -15.17
C GLU A 214 -0.64 22.10 -16.28
N ASP A 215 -0.20 22.18 -17.54
CA ASP A 215 -0.91 21.62 -18.70
C ASP A 215 -1.15 20.10 -18.53
N ILE A 216 -0.19 19.39 -17.93
CA ILE A 216 -0.24 17.92 -17.74
C ILE A 216 -0.83 17.54 -16.39
N PHE A 217 -0.18 17.95 -15.30
CA PHE A 217 -0.46 17.46 -13.94
C PHE A 217 -1.50 18.30 -13.19
N GLY A 218 -1.77 19.52 -13.67
CA GLY A 218 -2.86 20.38 -13.21
C GLY A 218 -4.22 20.04 -13.82
N SER A 219 -4.26 19.13 -14.80
CA SER A 219 -5.51 18.74 -15.48
C SER A 219 -6.53 18.09 -14.54
N ALA A 220 -7.82 18.33 -14.80
CA ALA A 220 -8.91 17.76 -13.99
C ALA A 220 -8.88 16.22 -13.98
N SER A 221 -8.54 15.60 -15.11
CA SER A 221 -8.41 14.15 -15.26
C SER A 221 -7.28 13.57 -14.40
N HIS A 222 -6.12 14.23 -14.34
CA HIS A 222 -5.03 13.80 -13.46
C HIS A 222 -5.39 13.97 -11.97
N ARG A 223 -6.00 15.11 -11.60
CA ARG A 223 -6.52 15.29 -10.23
C ARG A 223 -7.54 14.23 -9.84
N HIS A 224 -8.46 13.90 -10.74
CA HIS A 224 -9.45 12.86 -10.52
C HIS A 224 -8.80 11.49 -10.32
N TYR A 225 -7.77 11.16 -11.11
CA TYR A 225 -6.98 9.94 -10.93
C TYR A 225 -6.34 9.85 -9.54
N LEU A 226 -5.65 10.91 -9.09
CA LEU A 226 -5.05 10.95 -7.75
C LEU A 226 -6.11 10.85 -6.65
N GLN A 227 -7.22 11.57 -6.78
CA GLN A 227 -8.34 11.49 -5.83
C GLN A 227 -8.93 10.08 -5.74
N ALA A 228 -9.07 9.37 -6.87
CA ALA A 228 -9.57 8.00 -6.90
C ALA A 228 -8.60 7.02 -6.21
N LEU A 229 -7.28 7.22 -6.35
CA LEU A 229 -6.27 6.46 -5.60
C LEU A 229 -6.35 6.76 -4.10
N CYS A 230 -6.39 8.04 -3.73
CA CYS A 230 -6.50 8.47 -2.34
C CYS A 230 -7.80 7.95 -1.68
N ALA A 231 -8.92 7.90 -2.39
CA ALA A 231 -10.18 7.34 -1.89
C ALA A 231 -10.03 5.88 -1.44
N ARG A 232 -9.13 5.11 -2.05
CA ARG A 232 -8.83 3.74 -1.60
C ARG A 232 -8.16 3.68 -0.24
N THR A 233 -7.46 4.72 0.20
CA THR A 233 -6.92 4.79 1.57
C THR A 233 -7.98 5.11 2.62
N ARG A 234 -9.15 5.59 2.21
CA ARG A 234 -10.29 5.87 3.09
C ARG A 234 -11.23 4.67 3.18
N ASN A 235 -11.34 3.89 2.10
CA ASN A 235 -12.26 2.77 2.01
C ASN A 235 -11.61 1.44 2.42
N MET A 236 -12.24 0.77 3.38
CA MET A 236 -11.77 -0.47 4.03
C MET A 236 -11.64 -1.72 3.14
N GLN A 237 -12.04 -1.68 1.86
CA GLN A 237 -12.25 -2.86 1.01
C GLN A 237 -11.00 -3.32 0.22
N GLN A 238 -9.79 -3.13 0.75
CA GLN A 238 -8.54 -3.47 0.03
C GLN A 238 -8.11 -4.95 0.15
N SER A 239 -9.01 -5.94 0.15
CA SER A 239 -8.53 -7.34 0.05
C SER A 239 -7.83 -7.64 -1.28
N ASN A 240 -8.04 -6.80 -2.31
CA ASN A 240 -7.58 -7.08 -3.68
C ASN A 240 -6.31 -6.30 -4.09
N ALA A 241 -5.75 -5.43 -3.24
CA ALA A 241 -4.50 -4.72 -3.56
C ALA A 241 -3.30 -5.68 -3.61
N VAL A 242 -3.35 -6.78 -2.86
CA VAL A 242 -2.31 -7.82 -2.81
C VAL A 242 -2.19 -8.56 -4.15
N SER A 243 -3.26 -8.65 -4.96
CA SER A 243 -3.24 -9.39 -6.25
C SER A 243 -2.44 -8.69 -7.37
N LEU A 244 -2.07 -7.42 -7.17
CA LEU A 244 -1.36 -6.61 -8.18
C LEU A 244 0.15 -6.53 -7.95
N MET A 245 0.63 -6.97 -6.77
CA MET A 245 2.04 -6.90 -6.39
C MET A 245 2.96 -7.61 -7.38
N GLY A 246 2.50 -8.75 -7.89
CA GLY A 246 3.26 -9.56 -8.84
C GLY A 246 3.28 -9.03 -10.27
N ASN A 247 2.66 -7.88 -10.60
CA ASN A 247 2.61 -7.38 -11.98
C ASN A 247 3.76 -6.39 -12.26
N TRP A 248 4.61 -6.71 -13.25
CA TRP A 248 5.75 -5.88 -13.67
C TRP A 248 5.34 -4.44 -14.00
N PHE A 249 4.22 -4.23 -14.69
CA PHE A 249 3.74 -2.91 -15.09
C PHE A 249 3.26 -2.07 -13.90
N VAL A 250 2.66 -2.70 -12.90
CA VAL A 250 2.25 -2.02 -11.66
C VAL A 250 3.47 -1.57 -10.88
N GLN A 251 4.39 -2.50 -10.61
CA GLN A 251 5.60 -2.24 -9.82
C GLN A 251 6.56 -1.29 -10.54
N THR A 252 6.92 -1.57 -11.79
CA THR A 252 8.00 -0.87 -12.50
C THR A 252 7.54 0.43 -13.15
N ILE A 253 6.26 0.58 -13.50
CA ILE A 253 5.78 1.78 -14.22
C ILE A 253 4.87 2.61 -13.34
N GLU A 254 3.68 2.11 -12.94
CA GLU A 254 2.68 2.96 -12.29
C GLU A 254 3.11 3.41 -10.89
N GLN A 255 3.72 2.53 -10.09
CA GLN A 255 4.23 2.92 -8.78
C GLN A 255 5.41 3.88 -8.88
N ARG A 256 6.34 3.67 -9.81
CA ARG A 256 7.45 4.62 -10.06
C ARG A 256 6.93 5.99 -10.50
N TYR A 257 5.93 6.00 -11.37
CA TYR A 257 5.25 7.22 -11.76
C TYR A 257 4.67 7.95 -10.53
N LEU A 258 3.94 7.26 -9.65
CA LEU A 258 3.37 7.85 -8.45
C LEU A 258 4.43 8.34 -7.44
N LEU A 259 5.55 7.62 -7.31
CA LEU A 259 6.69 8.05 -6.50
C LEU A 259 7.31 9.35 -7.04
N ASP A 260 7.46 9.47 -8.36
CA ASP A 260 7.91 10.71 -9.00
C ASP A 260 6.86 11.83 -8.89
N VAL A 261 5.55 11.50 -8.88
CA VAL A 261 4.48 12.49 -8.63
C VAL A 261 4.60 13.04 -7.20
N LEU A 262 4.88 12.18 -6.21
CA LEU A 262 5.15 12.63 -4.85
C LEU A 262 6.37 13.53 -4.75
N GLN A 263 7.42 13.27 -5.54
CA GLN A 263 8.56 14.16 -5.63
C GLN A 263 8.16 15.54 -6.19
N LEU A 264 7.27 15.59 -7.17
CA LEU A 264 6.74 16.86 -7.70
C LEU A 264 5.96 17.62 -6.61
N VAL A 265 5.09 16.93 -5.87
CA VAL A 265 4.33 17.49 -4.73
C VAL A 265 5.27 18.05 -3.65
N LEU A 266 6.33 17.32 -3.31
CA LEU A 266 7.35 17.77 -2.35
C LEU A 266 8.01 19.08 -2.79
N VAL A 267 8.36 19.19 -4.09
CA VAL A 267 8.94 20.40 -4.66
C VAL A 267 7.97 21.59 -4.60
N GLU A 268 6.68 21.38 -4.80
CA GLU A 268 5.65 22.43 -4.69
C GLU A 268 5.50 22.95 -3.26
N ILE A 269 5.42 22.04 -2.28
CA ILE A 269 5.34 22.39 -0.86
C ILE A 269 6.58 23.20 -0.45
N GLY A 270 7.78 22.79 -0.89
CA GLY A 270 9.02 23.51 -0.62
C GLY A 270 9.10 24.90 -1.27
N LYS A 271 8.48 25.10 -2.44
CA LYS A 271 8.43 26.41 -3.14
C LYS A 271 7.40 27.36 -2.53
N SER A 272 6.24 26.86 -2.08
CA SER A 272 5.20 27.65 -1.40
C SER A 272 5.74 28.32 -0.12
N GLY A 273 6.70 27.71 0.58
CA GLY A 273 7.34 28.31 1.75
C GLY A 273 8.17 29.59 1.48
N LYS A 274 8.42 29.96 0.21
CA LYS A 274 9.23 31.14 -0.17
C LYS A 274 8.44 32.30 -0.78
N LYS A 275 7.15 32.16 -1.11
CA LYS A 275 6.33 33.27 -1.64
C LYS A 275 5.58 33.96 -0.50
N CYS A 276 5.93 35.22 -0.26
CA CYS A 276 5.21 36.10 0.67
C CYS A 276 4.11 36.88 -0.08
N SER A 277 2.97 37.01 0.59
CA SER A 277 1.92 38.05 0.44
C SER A 277 1.22 38.20 -0.93
N THR A 278 -0.06 37.79 -1.01
CA THR A 278 -1.24 38.70 -1.21
C THR A 278 -2.58 37.98 -1.46
N GLU A 279 -2.62 36.65 -1.60
CA GLU A 279 -3.87 35.88 -1.78
C GLU A 279 -3.96 34.76 -0.72
N LEU A 280 -4.38 35.09 0.51
CA LEU A 280 -4.08 34.28 1.70
C LEU A 280 -4.99 33.05 1.90
N GLU A 281 -6.24 33.06 1.43
CA GLU A 281 -7.22 32.01 1.74
C GLU A 281 -7.29 30.90 0.68
N GLU A 282 -7.32 31.24 -0.62
CA GLU A 282 -7.32 30.24 -1.70
C GLU A 282 -5.97 29.48 -1.78
N ASP A 283 -4.85 30.17 -1.54
CA ASP A 283 -3.51 29.55 -1.53
C ASP A 283 -3.34 28.56 -0.36
N LEU A 284 -3.92 28.88 0.81
CA LEU A 284 -3.87 28.01 1.98
C LEU A 284 -4.73 26.75 1.79
N ALA A 285 -5.95 26.89 1.26
CA ALA A 285 -6.82 25.76 0.96
C ALA A 285 -6.19 24.82 -0.09
N SER A 286 -5.60 25.39 -1.13
CA SER A 286 -4.84 24.65 -2.15
C SER A 286 -3.66 23.89 -1.53
N LYS A 287 -2.88 24.54 -0.65
CA LYS A 287 -1.75 23.93 0.05
C LYS A 287 -2.17 22.76 0.95
N VAL A 288 -3.25 22.91 1.71
CA VAL A 288 -3.79 21.83 2.56
C VAL A 288 -4.24 20.65 1.72
N ALA A 289 -4.88 20.90 0.57
CA ALA A 289 -5.30 19.84 -0.35
C ALA A 289 -4.09 19.06 -0.92
N VAL A 290 -3.03 19.76 -1.33
CA VAL A 290 -1.80 19.14 -1.84
C VAL A 290 -1.10 18.29 -0.77
N ILE A 291 -1.00 18.79 0.46
CA ILE A 291 -0.45 18.04 1.60
C ILE A 291 -1.27 16.77 1.87
N THR A 292 -2.60 16.89 1.88
CA THR A 292 -3.51 15.76 2.13
C THR A 292 -3.38 14.68 1.06
N ILE A 293 -3.34 15.08 -0.22
CA ILE A 293 -3.14 14.15 -1.35
C ILE A 293 -1.77 13.47 -1.24
N GLY A 294 -0.71 14.23 -0.95
CA GLY A 294 0.64 13.70 -0.77
C GLY A 294 0.72 12.64 0.33
N LEU A 295 0.12 12.91 1.50
CA LEU A 295 0.08 11.97 2.61
C LEU A 295 -0.73 10.70 2.28
N GLN A 296 -1.94 10.87 1.75
CA GLN A 296 -2.80 9.74 1.37
C GLN A 296 -2.15 8.86 0.30
N LEU A 297 -1.51 9.46 -0.69
CA LEU A 297 -0.81 8.73 -1.74
C LEU A 297 0.45 8.02 -1.20
N ALA A 298 1.20 8.62 -0.28
CA ALA A 298 2.34 7.98 0.36
C ALA A 298 1.92 6.72 1.12
N PHE A 299 0.85 6.79 1.93
CA PHE A 299 0.30 5.61 2.62
C PHE A 299 -0.20 4.54 1.65
N PHE A 300 -0.92 4.93 0.59
CA PHE A 300 -1.33 4.00 -0.46
C PHE A 300 -0.14 3.22 -1.03
N LEU A 301 0.96 3.92 -1.35
CA LEU A 301 2.14 3.29 -1.91
C LEU A 301 2.80 2.34 -0.91
N THR A 302 2.94 2.70 0.37
CA THR A 302 3.60 1.81 1.36
C THR A 302 3.03 0.40 1.42
N CYS A 303 1.72 0.24 1.22
CA CYS A 303 1.03 -1.05 1.26
C CYS A 303 1.14 -1.84 -0.06
N SER A 304 1.74 -1.25 -1.08
CA SER A 304 1.85 -1.81 -2.44
C SER A 304 3.30 -1.91 -2.94
N LEU A 305 4.29 -1.45 -2.18
CA LEU A 305 5.69 -1.56 -2.56
C LEU A 305 6.25 -2.94 -2.20
N SER A 306 6.92 -3.58 -3.15
CA SER A 306 7.67 -4.80 -2.92
C SER A 306 9.04 -4.53 -2.30
N GLU A 307 9.76 -5.58 -1.92
CA GLU A 307 11.12 -5.50 -1.40
C GLU A 307 12.09 -4.73 -2.32
N ALA A 308 11.90 -4.81 -3.64
CA ALA A 308 12.70 -4.10 -4.63
C ALA A 308 12.64 -2.55 -4.49
N PHE A 309 11.63 -2.03 -3.79
CA PHE A 309 11.42 -0.60 -3.55
C PHE A 309 11.75 -0.19 -2.11
N TYR A 310 12.55 -0.98 -1.39
CA TYR A 310 12.95 -0.64 -0.03
C TYR A 310 13.60 0.76 0.08
N PRO A 311 14.53 1.19 -0.80
CA PRO A 311 15.09 2.53 -0.73
C PRO A 311 14.01 3.64 -0.86
N GLU A 312 13.05 3.45 -1.75
CA GLU A 312 11.94 4.38 -1.96
C GLU A 312 10.97 4.39 -0.78
N LEU A 313 10.70 3.24 -0.17
CA LEU A 313 9.94 3.17 1.09
C LEU A 313 10.64 3.98 2.18
N VAL A 314 11.95 3.78 2.37
CA VAL A 314 12.73 4.54 3.36
C VAL A 314 12.63 6.05 3.11
N LYS A 315 12.69 6.46 1.85
CA LYS A 315 12.51 7.86 1.43
C LYS A 315 11.11 8.38 1.77
N LEU A 316 10.05 7.61 1.53
CA LEU A 316 8.68 7.99 1.94
C LEU A 316 8.57 8.18 3.46
N LEU A 317 9.24 7.32 4.25
CA LEU A 317 9.27 7.45 5.70
C LEU A 317 10.01 8.72 6.15
N ASP A 318 11.11 9.09 5.48
CA ASP A 318 11.89 10.29 5.79
C ASP A 318 11.23 11.60 5.36
N ASP A 319 10.68 11.63 4.15
CA ASP A 319 10.29 12.89 3.47
C ASP A 319 8.81 13.25 3.67
N ILE A 320 7.95 12.28 4.00
CA ILE A 320 6.50 12.47 4.09
C ILE A 320 5.91 11.91 5.38
N ILE A 321 6.01 10.60 5.60
CA ILE A 321 5.20 9.90 6.61
C ILE A 321 5.55 10.32 8.04
N PHE A 322 6.84 10.50 8.36
CA PHE A 322 7.26 10.96 9.69
C PHE A 322 7.68 12.42 9.71
N VAL A 323 6.98 13.24 8.92
CA VAL A 323 7.17 14.70 8.87
C VAL A 323 5.94 15.39 9.47
N PRO A 324 6.05 16.06 10.63
CA PRO A 324 4.90 16.67 11.32
C PRO A 324 4.06 17.62 10.46
N ALA A 325 4.69 18.34 9.52
CA ALA A 325 4.01 19.30 8.66
C ALA A 325 2.89 18.69 7.80
N TYR A 326 2.91 17.38 7.55
CA TYR A 326 1.87 16.71 6.76
C TYR A 326 0.59 16.42 7.53
N TYR A 327 0.62 16.53 8.87
CA TYR A 327 -0.52 16.22 9.74
C TYR A 327 -1.25 17.47 10.25
N GLY A 328 -0.84 18.66 9.82
CA GLY A 328 -1.49 19.92 10.20
C GLY A 328 -1.52 20.14 11.72
N THR A 329 -2.65 20.65 12.22
CA THR A 329 -2.86 20.89 13.66
C THR A 329 -3.14 19.61 14.45
N VAL A 330 -3.57 18.54 13.77
CA VAL A 330 -3.94 17.26 14.40
C VAL A 330 -2.78 16.67 15.20
N ALA A 331 -1.54 16.76 14.70
CA ALA A 331 -0.37 16.32 15.44
C ALA A 331 -0.16 17.08 16.75
N LEU A 332 -0.44 18.39 16.76
CA LEU A 332 -0.34 19.23 17.96
C LEU A 332 -1.46 18.91 18.96
N GLU A 333 -2.69 18.74 18.48
CA GLU A 333 -3.86 18.39 19.28
C GLU A 333 -3.70 17.04 20.01
N LEU A 334 -3.05 16.07 19.35
CA LEU A 334 -2.71 14.77 19.93
C LEU A 334 -1.38 14.75 20.71
N GLY A 335 -0.75 15.92 20.89
CA GLY A 335 0.52 16.05 21.61
C GLY A 335 1.65 15.22 21.02
N VAL A 336 1.68 15.06 19.70
CA VAL A 336 2.73 14.33 18.97
C VAL A 336 3.90 15.28 18.69
N THR A 337 5.06 14.95 19.23
CA THR A 337 6.27 15.78 19.08
C THR A 337 7.11 15.34 17.89
N GLY A 338 8.01 16.21 17.42
CA GLY A 338 9.01 15.83 16.42
C GLY A 338 9.93 14.69 16.89
N ALA A 339 10.18 14.59 18.20
CA ALA A 339 10.94 13.49 18.79
C ALA A 339 10.19 12.16 18.70
N ASP A 340 8.87 12.17 18.89
CA ASP A 340 8.03 10.97 18.71
C ASP A 340 8.09 10.48 17.26
N MET A 341 7.96 11.40 16.30
CA MET A 341 8.08 11.07 14.87
C MET A 341 9.45 10.45 14.52
N GLN A 342 10.55 10.99 15.04
CA GLN A 342 11.88 10.39 14.80
C GLN A 342 12.01 9.00 15.42
N ARG A 343 11.46 8.78 16.63
CA ARG A 343 11.46 7.46 17.28
C ARG A 343 10.62 6.46 16.48
N TRP A 344 9.41 6.83 16.08
CA TRP A 344 8.55 5.98 15.25
C TRP A 344 9.25 5.64 13.93
N LYS A 345 9.83 6.63 13.26
CA LYS A 345 10.59 6.43 12.04
C LYS A 345 11.68 5.38 12.19
N LEU A 346 12.49 5.47 13.25
CA LEU A 346 13.53 4.48 13.53
C LEU A 346 12.94 3.07 13.73
N ASN A 347 11.88 2.97 14.53
CA ASN A 347 11.23 1.70 14.85
C ASN A 347 10.66 1.03 13.60
N TYR A 348 9.95 1.78 12.75
CA TYR A 348 9.36 1.23 11.53
C TYR A 348 10.40 0.91 10.45
N LYS A 349 11.50 1.68 10.35
CA LYS A 349 12.63 1.31 9.48
C LYS A 349 13.26 -0.02 9.91
N LEU A 350 13.44 -0.23 11.22
CA LEU A 350 13.94 -1.49 11.76
C LEU A 350 12.99 -2.66 11.46
N LEU A 351 11.69 -2.45 11.62
CA LEU A 351 10.66 -3.44 11.29
C LEU A 351 10.64 -3.78 9.80
N ALA A 352 10.70 -2.77 8.93
CA ALA A 352 10.78 -2.96 7.48
C ALA A 352 12.05 -3.71 7.08
N GLN A 353 13.20 -3.37 7.67
CA GLN A 353 14.47 -4.05 7.42
C GLN A 353 14.43 -5.53 7.83
N LYS A 354 13.75 -5.87 8.93
CA LYS A 354 13.53 -7.27 9.34
C LYS A 354 12.64 -8.01 8.34
N ALA A 355 11.67 -7.33 7.73
CA ALA A 355 10.78 -7.94 6.73
C ALA A 355 11.51 -8.33 5.43
N LEU A 356 12.62 -7.65 5.10
CA LEU A 356 13.51 -8.02 3.98
C LEU A 356 14.15 -9.41 4.17
N GLN A 357 14.30 -9.88 5.41
CA GLN A 357 15.06 -11.10 5.72
C GLN A 357 14.28 -12.42 5.51
N ASN A 358 13.10 -12.40 4.87
CA ASN A 358 12.39 -13.65 4.57
C ASN A 358 13.26 -14.57 3.69
N GLU A 359 13.62 -15.73 4.23
CA GLU A 359 14.61 -16.71 3.73
C GLU A 359 14.36 -17.21 2.29
N VAL A 360 13.18 -16.96 1.72
CA VAL A 360 12.79 -17.34 0.36
C VAL A 360 13.58 -16.55 -0.72
N ASN A 361 14.10 -15.36 -0.41
CA ASN A 361 14.79 -14.48 -1.37
C ASN A 361 16.33 -14.49 -1.24
N GLN A 362 16.92 -15.23 -0.28
CA GLN A 362 18.36 -15.21 0.00
C GLN A 362 19.22 -16.11 -0.92
N ALA A 363 18.65 -16.76 -1.93
CA ALA A 363 19.42 -17.56 -2.88
C ALA A 363 20.26 -16.65 -3.78
N ARG A 364 21.54 -16.48 -3.44
CA ARG A 364 22.52 -15.60 -4.11
C ARG A 364 22.84 -15.92 -5.57
N ASP A 365 22.31 -17.00 -6.11
CA ASP A 365 22.67 -17.50 -7.45
C ASP A 365 21.41 -17.61 -8.32
N ARG A 366 20.99 -16.48 -8.90
CA ARG A 366 20.00 -16.47 -9.96
C ARG A 366 20.38 -15.46 -11.04
N ASP A 367 21.20 -15.92 -11.97
CA ASP A 367 21.29 -15.36 -13.31
C ASP A 367 19.97 -15.67 -14.05
N GLY A 368 19.05 -14.71 -14.06
CA GLY A 368 17.83 -14.83 -14.85
C GLY A 368 16.89 -13.65 -14.70
N PHE A 369 16.17 -13.32 -15.77
CA PHE A 369 15.07 -12.35 -15.80
C PHE A 369 13.87 -12.75 -14.91
N THR A 370 14.03 -13.65 -13.93
CA THR A 370 12.96 -14.20 -13.10
C THR A 370 12.85 -13.39 -11.80
N VAL A 371 12.02 -12.34 -11.76
CA VAL A 371 11.93 -11.50 -10.55
C VAL A 371 10.95 -12.12 -9.55
N THR A 372 11.46 -12.93 -8.62
CA THR A 372 10.69 -13.46 -7.49
C THR A 372 10.43 -12.42 -6.40
N GLU A 373 11.13 -11.28 -6.45
CA GLU A 373 11.10 -10.19 -5.47
C GLU A 373 9.74 -9.46 -5.40
N TRP A 374 8.89 -9.59 -6.42
CA TRP A 374 7.64 -8.83 -6.53
C TRP A 374 6.40 -9.58 -6.05
N LYS A 375 6.56 -10.75 -5.42
CA LYS A 375 5.40 -11.59 -5.06
C LYS A 375 4.65 -11.14 -3.81
N SER A 376 5.26 -10.32 -2.95
CA SER A 376 4.60 -9.84 -1.72
C SER A 376 4.93 -8.38 -1.42
N ALA A 377 3.99 -7.69 -0.79
CA ALA A 377 4.20 -6.35 -0.27
C ALA A 377 5.15 -6.41 0.93
N LEU A 378 6.10 -5.47 0.97
CA LEU A 378 7.07 -5.39 2.05
C LEU A 378 6.40 -5.04 3.39
N LEU A 379 5.46 -4.10 3.36
CA LEU A 379 4.62 -3.72 4.50
C LEU A 379 3.17 -4.13 4.26
N GLN A 380 2.54 -4.68 5.29
CA GLN A 380 1.11 -5.01 5.26
C GLN A 380 0.25 -3.75 5.38
N ARG A 381 -1.03 -3.81 5.01
CA ARG A 381 -1.93 -2.64 5.10
C ARG A 381 -1.99 -2.05 6.52
N SER A 382 -2.08 -2.92 7.52
CA SER A 382 -2.14 -2.57 8.94
C SER A 382 -0.74 -2.37 9.56
N TRP A 383 0.31 -2.17 8.76
CA TRP A 383 1.69 -2.01 9.25
C TRP A 383 1.86 -0.97 10.37
N PRO A 384 1.08 0.13 10.46
CA PRO A 384 1.23 1.05 11.59
C PRO A 384 0.89 0.40 12.94
N TYR A 385 0.10 -0.68 12.97
CA TYR A 385 -0.14 -1.47 14.18
C TYR A 385 0.84 -2.62 14.38
N SER A 386 1.70 -2.92 13.40
CA SER A 386 2.64 -4.06 13.45
C SER A 386 3.56 -4.11 14.68
N PRO A 387 3.95 -2.99 15.35
CA PRO A 387 4.66 -3.08 16.63
C PRO A 387 3.91 -3.94 17.66
N LEU A 388 2.57 -3.84 17.73
CA LEU A 388 1.78 -4.60 18.71
C LEU A 388 1.83 -6.11 18.44
N TYR A 389 1.97 -6.51 17.18
CA TYR A 389 2.15 -7.91 16.82
C TYR A 389 3.43 -8.52 17.39
N LEU A 390 4.46 -7.71 17.68
CA LEU A 390 5.68 -8.20 18.31
C LEU A 390 5.42 -8.84 19.67
N MET A 391 4.40 -8.40 20.41
CA MET A 391 4.02 -9.02 21.69
C MET A 391 3.43 -10.40 21.47
N VAL A 392 2.57 -10.56 20.46
CA VAL A 392 2.01 -11.85 20.06
C VAL A 392 3.14 -12.80 19.63
N ASP A 393 4.03 -12.34 18.75
CA ASP A 393 5.15 -13.15 18.23
C ASP A 393 6.11 -13.58 19.37
N LYS A 394 6.38 -12.70 20.34
CA LYS A 394 7.17 -13.01 21.54
C LYS A 394 6.52 -14.08 22.42
N LEU A 395 5.20 -14.04 22.57
CA LEU A 395 4.48 -15.00 23.42
C LEU A 395 4.40 -16.38 22.74
N GLU A 396 4.21 -16.42 21.43
CA GLU A 396 4.11 -17.68 20.67
C GLU A 396 5.47 -18.37 20.46
N LYS A 397 6.52 -17.61 20.15
CA LYS A 397 7.83 -18.16 19.76
C LYS A 397 8.84 -18.18 20.91
N GLY A 398 8.46 -17.71 22.10
CA GLY A 398 9.40 -17.36 23.17
C GLY A 398 10.25 -16.15 22.76
N THR A 399 11.22 -15.75 23.59
CA THR A 399 12.05 -14.55 23.37
C THR A 399 12.82 -14.61 22.04
N PRO A 400 12.39 -13.90 20.98
CA PRO A 400 13.23 -13.69 19.81
C PRO A 400 14.18 -12.52 20.12
N LYS A 401 15.23 -12.33 19.33
CA LYS A 401 16.25 -11.25 19.42
C LYS A 401 15.71 -9.80 19.27
N LEU A 402 14.52 -9.47 19.77
CA LEU A 402 14.02 -8.10 19.90
C LEU A 402 14.25 -7.60 21.34
N GLU A 403 15.52 -7.46 21.68
CA GLU A 403 16.01 -6.71 22.85
C GLU A 403 15.97 -5.19 22.62
N LEU A 404 15.56 -4.72 21.43
CA LEU A 404 15.68 -3.31 21.03
C LEU A 404 14.52 -2.40 21.45
N LEU A 405 13.30 -2.92 21.65
CA LEU A 405 12.13 -2.11 21.99
C LEU A 405 11.51 -2.54 23.32
N THR A 406 11.32 -1.58 24.22
CA THR A 406 10.58 -1.77 25.47
C THR A 406 9.08 -1.96 25.18
N GLU A 407 8.38 -2.68 26.05
CA GLU A 407 6.93 -2.90 25.91
C GLU A 407 6.14 -1.58 25.86
N THR A 408 6.47 -0.60 26.71
CA THR A 408 5.89 0.75 26.68
C THR A 408 6.09 1.43 25.32
N ALA A 409 7.28 1.31 24.71
CA ALA A 409 7.55 1.88 23.39
C ALA A 409 6.77 1.17 22.28
N ILE A 410 6.58 -0.14 22.40
CA ILE A 410 5.75 -0.94 21.47
C ILE A 410 4.29 -0.47 21.53
N ILE A 411 3.71 -0.41 22.73
CA ILE A 411 2.30 -0.03 22.91
C ILE A 411 2.09 1.43 22.48
N SER A 412 2.97 2.34 22.91
CA SER A 412 2.88 3.76 22.55
C SER A 412 3.01 3.98 21.04
N THR A 413 4.00 3.37 20.39
CA THR A 413 4.18 3.49 18.93
C THR A 413 2.98 2.90 18.18
N GLY A 414 2.58 1.67 18.54
CA GLY A 414 1.52 0.93 17.86
C GLY A 414 0.10 1.44 18.12
N LEU A 415 -0.10 2.43 19.01
CA LEU A 415 -1.40 3.05 19.25
C LEU A 415 -1.44 4.55 18.94
N ARG A 416 -0.39 5.32 19.27
CA ARG A 416 -0.35 6.77 19.01
C ARG A 416 -0.18 7.11 17.54
N PHE A 417 0.66 6.36 16.82
CA PHE A 417 0.85 6.62 15.40
C PHE A 417 -0.41 6.29 14.58
N PRO A 418 -1.07 5.12 14.77
CA PRO A 418 -2.37 4.88 14.16
C PRO A 418 -3.45 5.89 14.52
N GLU A 419 -3.48 6.39 15.77
CA GLU A 419 -4.40 7.45 16.17
C GLU A 419 -4.23 8.73 15.36
N LEU A 420 -2.99 9.13 15.13
CA LEU A 420 -2.68 10.28 14.28
C LEU A 420 -3.14 10.07 12.83
N ILE A 421 -2.90 8.88 12.28
CA ILE A 421 -3.28 8.52 10.89
C ILE A 421 -4.80 8.59 10.72
N GLU A 422 -5.54 7.99 11.65
CA GLU A 422 -7.00 7.94 11.61
C GLU A 422 -7.63 9.33 11.79
N ALA A 423 -7.04 10.18 12.63
CA ALA A 423 -7.50 11.55 12.83
C ALA A 423 -7.36 12.42 11.56
N VAL A 424 -6.46 12.06 10.64
CA VAL A 424 -6.33 12.69 9.30
C VAL A 424 -7.22 11.99 8.25
N GLY A 425 -8.03 11.01 8.65
CA GLY A 425 -9.00 10.34 7.80
C GLY A 425 -8.42 9.22 6.92
N ILE A 426 -7.27 8.66 7.31
CA ILE A 426 -6.65 7.52 6.63
C ILE A 426 -7.01 6.22 7.35
N SER A 427 -7.44 5.22 6.60
CA SER A 427 -8.04 3.98 7.10
C SER A 427 -7.17 2.76 6.82
N ILE A 428 -6.37 2.37 7.83
CA ILE A 428 -5.31 1.36 7.69
C ILE A 428 -5.70 -0.05 8.16
N ALA A 429 -6.72 -0.19 9.01
CA ALA A 429 -7.13 -1.48 9.57
C ALA A 429 -8.65 -1.51 9.77
N THR A 430 -9.26 -2.65 9.46
CA THR A 430 -10.69 -2.93 9.71
C THR A 430 -11.02 -2.88 11.20
N PRO A 431 -12.29 -2.68 11.58
CA PRO A 431 -12.68 -2.67 13.00
C PRO A 431 -12.25 -3.95 13.74
N THR A 432 -12.34 -5.12 13.09
CA THR A 432 -11.87 -6.38 13.70
C THR A 432 -10.36 -6.40 13.87
N GLU A 433 -9.57 -5.96 12.89
CA GLU A 433 -8.12 -5.87 13.03
C GLU A 433 -7.73 -4.90 14.14
N GLN A 434 -8.41 -3.75 14.26
CA GLN A 434 -8.18 -2.81 15.36
C GLN A 434 -8.48 -3.45 16.73
N LEU A 435 -9.58 -4.19 16.84
CA LEU A 435 -9.90 -4.98 18.04
C LEU A 435 -8.78 -5.97 18.36
N MET A 436 -8.27 -6.69 17.35
CA MET A 436 -7.18 -7.65 17.51
C MET A 436 -5.88 -6.98 17.98
N TYR A 437 -5.51 -5.85 17.39
CA TYR A 437 -4.32 -5.10 17.81
C TYR A 437 -4.48 -4.50 19.23
N LEU A 438 -5.68 -4.06 19.60
CA LEU A 438 -5.97 -3.64 20.97
C LEU A 438 -5.88 -4.80 21.96
N MET A 439 -6.33 -6.00 21.60
CA MET A 439 -6.11 -7.21 22.41
C MET A 439 -4.61 -7.48 22.57
N ALA A 440 -3.83 -7.38 21.48
CA ALA A 440 -2.38 -7.57 21.51
C ALA A 440 -1.67 -6.62 22.47
N SER A 441 -2.19 -5.40 22.70
CA SER A 441 -1.62 -4.44 23.65
C SER A 441 -1.61 -4.91 25.11
N PHE A 442 -2.41 -5.92 25.45
CA PHE A 442 -2.46 -6.53 26.78
C PHE A 442 -1.58 -7.79 26.92
N LEU A 443 -0.98 -8.27 25.83
CA LEU A 443 -0.23 -9.54 25.80
C LEU A 443 1.27 -9.37 26.10
N GLY A 444 1.66 -8.20 26.60
CA GLY A 444 3.04 -7.92 26.98
C GLY A 444 3.43 -8.63 28.29
N PRO A 445 4.67 -9.16 28.38
CA PRO A 445 5.13 -9.90 29.56
C PRO A 445 5.27 -9.03 30.81
N ASP A 446 5.56 -7.74 30.66
CA ASP A 446 5.84 -6.83 31.77
C ASP A 446 4.60 -6.09 32.28
N SER A 447 3.42 -6.37 31.69
CA SER A 447 2.13 -5.76 32.05
C SER A 447 2.16 -4.23 32.04
N LYS A 448 2.87 -3.63 31.07
CA LYS A 448 3.02 -2.16 30.95
C LYS A 448 1.74 -1.44 30.62
N PHE A 449 0.69 -2.16 30.22
CA PHE A 449 -0.66 -1.63 30.07
C PHE A 449 -1.23 -1.05 31.39
N LEU A 450 -0.64 -1.36 32.55
CA LEU A 450 -1.00 -0.78 33.85
C LEU A 450 -0.39 0.61 34.10
N GLU A 451 0.64 1.01 33.35
CA GLU A 451 1.21 2.34 33.49
C GLU A 451 0.14 3.40 33.17
N PRO A 452 -0.03 4.46 33.98
CA PRO A 452 -1.16 5.40 33.86
C PRO A 452 -1.32 5.97 32.44
N ASP A 453 -0.23 6.42 31.83
CA ASP A 453 -0.23 7.01 30.49
C ASP A 453 -0.60 5.99 29.41
N VAL A 454 -0.15 4.73 29.55
CA VAL A 454 -0.42 3.65 28.61
C VAL A 454 -1.87 3.16 28.75
N SER A 455 -2.34 2.99 29.99
CA SER A 455 -3.72 2.60 30.29
C SER A 455 -4.71 3.62 29.72
N GLU A 456 -4.42 4.92 29.89
CA GLU A 456 -5.27 5.99 29.36
C GLU A 456 -5.29 6.01 27.83
N LEU A 457 -4.13 5.83 27.20
CA LEU A 457 -4.04 5.68 25.75
C LEU A 457 -4.89 4.49 25.26
N ILE A 458 -4.76 3.32 25.88
CA ILE A 458 -5.55 2.13 25.50
C ILE A 458 -7.04 2.41 25.67
N LYS A 459 -7.48 2.98 26.80
CA LYS A 459 -8.89 3.33 27.06
C LYS A 459 -9.44 4.28 26.00
N ARG A 460 -8.70 5.32 25.66
CA ARG A 460 -9.07 6.28 24.61
C ARG A 460 -9.24 5.59 23.25
N ARG A 461 -8.32 4.68 22.90
CA ARG A 461 -8.38 3.92 21.64
C ARG A 461 -9.54 2.91 21.60
N ILE A 462 -9.85 2.26 22.72
CA ILE A 462 -11.04 1.41 22.86
C ILE A 462 -12.31 2.23 22.68
N ALA A 463 -12.39 3.41 23.30
CA ALA A 463 -13.55 4.30 23.16
C ALA A 463 -13.73 4.77 21.71
N HIS A 464 -12.63 5.13 21.03
CA HIS A 464 -12.67 5.45 19.60
C HIS A 464 -13.22 4.29 18.76
N LEU A 465 -12.71 3.07 18.94
CA LEU A 465 -13.22 1.90 18.21
C LEU A 465 -14.71 1.66 18.47
N ARG A 466 -15.18 1.86 19.71
CA ARG A 466 -16.60 1.75 20.06
C ARG A 466 -17.45 2.76 19.28
N THR A 467 -17.01 4.02 19.22
CA THR A 467 -17.73 5.06 18.44
C THR A 467 -17.74 4.76 16.94
N LEU A 468 -16.62 4.25 16.41
CA LEU A 468 -16.50 3.89 14.99
C LEU A 468 -17.47 2.78 14.61
N VAL A 469 -17.55 1.71 15.42
CA VAL A 469 -18.46 0.58 15.18
C VAL A 469 -19.92 0.98 15.34
N ALA A 470 -20.24 1.85 16.30
CA ALA A 470 -21.60 2.35 16.50
C ALA A 470 -22.09 3.19 15.30
N ASN A 471 -21.20 3.99 14.69
CA ASN A 471 -21.54 4.82 13.53
C ASN A 471 -21.63 4.02 12.22
N ASP A 472 -20.71 3.08 11.99
CA ASP A 472 -20.67 2.29 10.76
C ASP A 472 -21.75 1.20 10.70
N GLY A 473 -22.31 0.79 11.85
CA GLY A 473 -23.31 -0.29 11.94
C GLY A 473 -22.77 -1.66 11.50
N LYS A 474 -21.46 -1.81 11.29
CA LYS A 474 -20.82 -3.04 10.83
C LYS A 474 -20.51 -3.95 12.02
N ALA A 475 -20.98 -5.19 11.93
CA ALA A 475 -20.56 -6.26 12.84
C ALA A 475 -19.07 -6.60 12.64
N PHE A 476 -18.42 -7.08 13.71
CA PHE A 476 -17.06 -7.60 13.61
C PHE A 476 -17.05 -8.93 12.85
N ASP A 477 -16.16 -9.06 11.86
CA ASP A 477 -15.92 -10.33 11.17
C ASP A 477 -14.79 -11.12 11.86
N PHE A 478 -15.16 -12.09 12.69
CA PHE A 478 -14.21 -12.97 13.38
C PHE A 478 -13.80 -14.21 12.57
N THR A 479 -14.35 -14.39 11.37
CA THR A 479 -14.12 -15.61 10.56
C THR A 479 -12.97 -15.44 9.60
N THR A 480 -12.89 -14.30 8.88
CA THR A 480 -11.86 -14.06 7.88
C THR A 480 -10.69 -13.23 8.40
N ALA A 481 -10.89 -12.46 9.47
CA ALA A 481 -9.90 -11.52 9.98
C ALA A 481 -8.61 -12.19 10.46
N LYS A 482 -7.49 -11.64 9.99
CA LYS A 482 -6.12 -12.02 10.39
C LYS A 482 -5.27 -10.78 10.52
N ILE A 483 -4.47 -10.69 11.58
CA ILE A 483 -3.42 -9.66 11.68
C ILE A 483 -2.11 -10.19 11.12
N GLU A 484 -1.37 -9.32 10.43
CA GLU A 484 -0.13 -9.63 9.73
C GLU A 484 -0.24 -10.81 8.73
N ASN A 485 -1.46 -11.10 8.24
CA ASN A 485 -1.78 -12.28 7.42
C ASN A 485 -1.37 -13.63 8.05
N ARG A 486 -1.11 -13.66 9.36
CA ARG A 486 -0.57 -14.82 10.09
C ARG A 486 -1.53 -15.29 11.17
N LYS A 487 -1.86 -14.41 12.12
CA LYS A 487 -2.61 -14.79 13.31
C LYS A 487 -4.11 -14.56 13.09
N SER A 488 -4.90 -15.62 13.18
CA SER A 488 -6.36 -15.56 13.13
C SER A 488 -6.95 -14.96 14.41
N TYR A 489 -8.16 -14.40 14.31
CA TYR A 489 -8.89 -13.95 15.50
C TYR A 489 -9.03 -15.06 16.54
N TYR A 490 -9.39 -16.27 16.13
CA TYR A 490 -9.53 -17.43 17.01
C TYR A 490 -8.27 -17.68 17.87
N GLY A 491 -7.11 -17.79 17.21
CA GLY A 491 -5.87 -18.08 17.93
C GLY A 491 -5.42 -16.91 18.81
N LEU A 492 -5.74 -15.67 18.44
CA LEU A 492 -5.42 -14.50 19.27
C LEU A 492 -6.34 -14.41 20.48
N TYR A 493 -7.63 -14.74 20.30
CA TYR A 493 -8.63 -14.69 21.36
C TYR A 493 -8.32 -15.71 22.46
N GLN A 494 -7.92 -16.93 22.11
CA GLN A 494 -7.46 -17.93 23.08
C GLN A 494 -6.26 -17.41 23.89
N LEU A 495 -5.26 -16.87 23.19
CA LEU A 495 -4.08 -16.28 23.83
C LEU A 495 -4.46 -15.14 24.79
N ALA A 496 -5.41 -14.31 24.39
CA ALA A 496 -5.94 -13.23 25.22
C ALA A 496 -6.70 -13.75 26.44
N LEU A 497 -7.46 -14.85 26.33
CA LEU A 497 -8.12 -15.48 27.47
C LEU A 497 -7.11 -16.07 28.46
N ASP A 498 -6.08 -16.77 27.96
CA ASP A 498 -4.98 -17.33 28.78
C ASP A 498 -4.23 -16.22 29.53
N THR A 499 -3.87 -15.14 28.83
CA THR A 499 -3.22 -13.96 29.45
C THR A 499 -4.17 -13.27 30.42
N PHE A 500 -5.46 -13.18 30.11
CA PHE A 500 -6.40 -12.51 31.02
C PHE A 500 -6.57 -13.27 32.33
N GLN A 501 -6.61 -14.60 32.28
CA GLN A 501 -6.70 -15.45 33.46
C GLN A 501 -5.44 -15.36 34.34
N SER A 502 -4.27 -15.17 33.73
CA SER A 502 -2.98 -15.18 34.44
C SER A 502 -2.52 -13.80 34.92
N SER A 503 -2.70 -12.76 34.11
CA SER A 503 -2.09 -11.44 34.35
C SER A 503 -2.98 -10.24 33.95
N SER A 504 -4.31 -10.36 33.91
CA SER A 504 -5.19 -9.21 33.59
C SER A 504 -5.27 -8.12 34.64
N TYR A 505 -5.01 -8.45 35.91
CA TYR A 505 -5.28 -7.61 37.08
C TYR A 505 -6.73 -7.06 37.13
N GLY A 506 -7.68 -7.68 36.43
CA GLY A 506 -9.06 -7.21 36.32
C GLY A 506 -9.21 -5.86 35.61
N HIS A 507 -8.33 -5.53 34.66
CA HIS A 507 -8.41 -4.30 33.89
C HIS A 507 -9.71 -4.24 33.06
N SER A 508 -10.57 -3.24 33.29
CA SER A 508 -11.89 -3.15 32.66
C SER A 508 -11.83 -3.10 31.14
N GLY A 509 -10.86 -2.36 30.59
CA GLY A 509 -10.61 -2.28 29.16
C GLY A 509 -10.22 -3.62 28.54
N PHE A 510 -9.53 -4.50 29.25
CA PHE A 510 -9.20 -5.82 28.71
C PHE A 510 -10.45 -6.71 28.74
N GLY A 511 -11.20 -6.69 29.85
CA GLY A 511 -12.45 -7.42 29.98
C GLY A 511 -13.48 -7.02 28.90
N CYS A 512 -13.59 -5.72 28.57
CA CYS A 512 -14.55 -5.26 27.57
C CYS A 512 -14.23 -5.78 26.16
N LEU A 513 -12.95 -5.94 25.79
CA LEU A 513 -12.55 -6.53 24.51
C LEU A 513 -12.87 -8.02 24.45
N LEU A 514 -12.72 -8.73 25.58
CA LEU A 514 -13.08 -10.15 25.67
C LEU A 514 -14.59 -10.41 25.59
N MET A 515 -15.39 -9.44 26.03
CA MET A 515 -16.85 -9.50 25.94
C MET A 515 -17.37 -9.32 24.51
N VAL A 516 -16.60 -8.75 23.56
CA VAL A 516 -17.10 -8.43 22.21
C VAL A 516 -17.72 -9.63 21.48
N PRO A 517 -17.05 -10.79 21.33
CA PRO A 517 -17.62 -11.92 20.60
C PRO A 517 -18.72 -12.66 21.37
N LEU A 518 -19.02 -12.26 22.61
CA LEU A 518 -20.06 -12.89 23.44
C LEU A 518 -21.46 -12.31 23.22
N ALA A 519 -21.59 -11.24 22.42
CA ALA A 519 -22.89 -10.74 22.02
C ALA A 519 -23.65 -11.79 21.19
N GLN A 520 -24.98 -11.79 21.28
CA GLN A 520 -25.86 -12.81 20.70
C GLN A 520 -25.85 -12.82 19.17
N GLN A 521 -25.50 -11.69 18.55
CA GLN A 521 -25.36 -11.57 17.09
C GLN A 521 -24.19 -12.37 16.50
N TYR A 522 -23.23 -12.81 17.33
CA TYR A 522 -22.08 -13.58 16.89
C TYR A 522 -22.28 -15.08 17.11
N ASP A 523 -21.48 -15.87 16.39
CA ASP A 523 -21.50 -17.33 16.44
C ASP A 523 -21.36 -17.86 17.89
N ALA A 524 -22.27 -18.76 18.27
CA ALA A 524 -22.32 -19.38 19.60
C ALA A 524 -21.02 -20.09 20.00
N ARG A 525 -20.17 -20.47 19.04
CA ARG A 525 -18.84 -21.06 19.32
C ARG A 525 -17.99 -20.22 20.28
N TRP A 526 -18.09 -18.88 20.19
CA TRP A 526 -17.32 -17.98 21.05
C TRP A 526 -17.84 -18.00 22.48
N ARG A 527 -19.17 -18.05 22.63
CA ARG A 527 -19.81 -18.21 23.94
C ARG A 527 -19.47 -19.58 24.52
N ASN A 528 -19.59 -20.65 23.75
CA ASN A 528 -19.21 -22.01 24.20
C ASN A 528 -17.76 -22.09 24.67
N MET A 529 -16.80 -21.52 23.93
CA MET A 529 -15.40 -21.48 24.36
C MET A 529 -15.24 -20.80 25.74
N VAL A 530 -15.81 -19.62 25.93
CA VAL A 530 -15.61 -18.88 27.18
C VAL A 530 -16.35 -19.52 28.35
N TRP A 531 -17.59 -19.94 28.13
CA TRP A 531 -18.45 -20.44 29.20
C TRP A 531 -18.17 -21.88 29.60
N SER A 532 -17.59 -22.68 28.71
CA SER A 532 -17.23 -24.08 29.01
C SER A 532 -15.75 -24.23 29.37
N GLU A 533 -14.83 -23.66 28.60
CA GLU A 533 -13.38 -23.87 28.78
C GLU A 533 -12.74 -22.78 29.66
N TYR A 534 -13.13 -21.52 29.48
CA TYR A 534 -12.53 -20.36 30.14
C TYR A 534 -13.41 -19.70 31.20
N VAL A 535 -14.30 -20.47 31.84
CA VAL A 535 -15.30 -19.93 32.78
C VAL A 535 -14.68 -19.13 33.93
N ALA A 536 -13.44 -19.45 34.34
CA ALA A 536 -12.71 -18.75 35.38
C ALA A 536 -12.43 -17.27 35.02
N VAL A 537 -12.25 -16.96 33.73
CA VAL A 537 -12.02 -15.59 33.22
C VAL A 537 -13.20 -14.68 33.56
N LEU A 538 -14.43 -15.19 33.48
CA LEU A 538 -15.66 -14.41 33.69
C LEU A 538 -15.72 -13.78 35.09
N ARG A 539 -15.10 -14.40 36.10
CA ARG A 539 -15.02 -13.86 37.46
C ARG A 539 -14.21 -12.55 37.53
N PHE A 540 -13.26 -12.37 36.63
CA PHE A 540 -12.34 -11.23 36.63
C PHE A 540 -12.80 -10.11 35.68
N ILE A 541 -13.88 -10.31 34.94
CA ILE A 541 -14.47 -9.27 34.10
C ILE A 541 -15.14 -8.21 34.99
N THR A 542 -14.61 -7.00 34.95
CA THR A 542 -15.02 -5.84 35.77
C THR A 542 -15.66 -4.73 34.96
N CYS A 543 -15.82 -4.89 33.63
CA CYS A 543 -16.32 -3.84 32.78
C CYS A 543 -17.79 -3.51 33.08
N GLU A 544 -18.13 -2.23 32.98
CA GLU A 544 -19.48 -1.71 33.12
C GLU A 544 -20.25 -1.75 31.79
N GLU A 545 -21.57 -1.62 31.84
CA GLU A 545 -22.41 -1.66 30.62
C GLU A 545 -22.01 -0.60 29.59
N ARG A 546 -21.63 0.60 30.04
CA ARG A 546 -21.15 1.69 29.18
C ARG A 546 -19.85 1.36 28.44
N GLU A 547 -19.10 0.38 28.91
CA GLU A 547 -17.84 -0.07 28.31
C GLU A 547 -18.05 -1.18 27.27
N LEU A 548 -19.26 -1.72 27.13
CA LEU A 548 -19.55 -2.76 26.12
C LEU A 548 -19.47 -2.22 24.69
N PHE A 549 -19.19 -3.13 23.75
CA PHE A 549 -19.30 -2.86 22.32
C PHE A 549 -20.72 -3.16 21.86
N GLY A 550 -21.64 -2.25 22.19
CA GLY A 550 -23.07 -2.42 21.95
C GLY A 550 -23.92 -2.14 23.19
N THR A 551 -25.20 -2.45 23.09
CA THR A 551 -26.13 -2.35 24.22
C THR A 551 -26.21 -3.68 24.97
N MET A 552 -26.55 -3.64 26.26
CA MET A 552 -26.78 -4.87 27.04
C MET A 552 -27.82 -5.79 26.37
N ALA A 553 -28.82 -5.23 25.68
CA ALA A 553 -29.81 -6.01 24.94
C ALA A 553 -29.20 -6.95 23.88
N GLN A 554 -28.11 -6.54 23.21
CA GLN A 554 -27.43 -7.37 22.22
C GLN A 554 -26.70 -8.58 22.83
N TYR A 555 -26.54 -8.62 24.14
CA TYR A 555 -25.99 -9.78 24.87
C TYR A 555 -27.08 -10.69 25.45
N LEU A 556 -28.30 -10.16 25.56
CA LEU A 556 -29.45 -10.84 26.16
C LEU A 556 -30.42 -11.41 25.13
N GLU A 557 -30.49 -10.79 23.94
CA GLU A 557 -31.44 -11.15 22.89
C GLU A 557 -30.75 -11.48 21.56
N PRO A 558 -31.17 -12.54 20.85
CA PRO A 558 -32.20 -13.51 21.25
C PRO A 558 -31.78 -14.36 22.47
N ALA A 559 -32.77 -14.86 23.21
CA ALA A 559 -32.55 -15.81 24.30
C ALA A 559 -31.91 -17.12 23.79
N GLU A 560 -30.86 -17.57 24.49
CA GLU A 560 -30.05 -18.73 24.13
C GLU A 560 -30.89 -20.02 24.04
N ASP A 561 -30.64 -20.79 22.99
CA ASP A 561 -31.30 -22.06 22.68
C ASP A 561 -30.34 -23.26 22.74
N ASP A 562 -29.01 -23.02 22.70
CA ASP A 562 -28.00 -24.07 22.88
C ASP A 562 -28.03 -24.66 24.31
N ILE A 563 -28.45 -25.92 24.40
CA ILE A 563 -28.55 -26.67 25.66
C ILE A 563 -27.18 -26.82 26.36
N VAL A 564 -26.08 -26.95 25.60
CA VAL A 564 -24.73 -27.09 26.17
C VAL A 564 -24.33 -25.80 26.87
N LEU A 565 -24.62 -24.67 26.25
CA LEU A 565 -24.34 -23.35 26.78
C LEU A 565 -25.22 -23.02 28.00
N LEU A 566 -26.52 -23.38 27.95
CA LEU A 566 -27.43 -23.24 29.08
C LEU A 566 -26.98 -24.04 30.31
N ARG A 567 -26.47 -25.27 30.12
CA ARG A 567 -25.86 -26.06 31.20
C ARG A 567 -24.61 -25.39 31.75
N SER A 568 -23.78 -24.81 30.87
CA SER A 568 -22.59 -24.07 31.28
C SER A 568 -22.95 -22.83 32.11
N TYR A 569 -24.02 -22.10 31.75
CA TYR A 569 -24.55 -20.99 32.53
C TYR A 569 -25.03 -21.42 33.92
N GLU A 570 -25.80 -22.51 33.99
CA GLU A 570 -26.27 -23.07 35.26
C GLU A 570 -25.10 -23.49 36.17
N GLN A 571 -24.11 -24.18 35.61
CA GLN A 571 -22.91 -24.58 36.33
C GLN A 571 -22.12 -23.38 36.85
N ALA A 572 -21.93 -22.35 36.03
CA ALA A 572 -21.20 -21.14 36.41
C ALA A 572 -21.89 -20.37 37.55
N LEU A 573 -23.23 -20.28 37.52
CA LEU A 573 -24.04 -19.67 38.58
C LEU A 573 -23.97 -20.47 39.89
N ASN A 574 -24.14 -21.79 39.82
CA ASN A 574 -24.14 -22.66 41.00
C ASN A 574 -22.76 -22.77 41.66
N SER A 575 -21.69 -22.66 40.86
CA SER A 575 -20.30 -22.83 41.33
C SER A 575 -19.67 -21.52 41.83
N ASN A 576 -20.43 -20.42 41.96
CA ASN A 576 -19.93 -19.10 42.34
C ASN A 576 -18.74 -18.62 41.49
N LEU A 577 -18.73 -18.98 40.20
CA LEU A 577 -17.68 -18.58 39.27
C LEU A 577 -17.91 -17.17 38.71
N LEU A 578 -19.08 -16.58 38.96
CA LEU A 578 -19.44 -15.23 38.51
C LEU A 578 -19.57 -14.29 39.70
N ARG A 579 -19.14 -13.03 39.55
CA ARG A 579 -19.41 -12.00 40.57
C ARG A 579 -20.89 -11.57 40.49
N PRO A 580 -21.63 -11.56 41.61
CA PRO A 580 -23.01 -11.08 41.62
C PRO A 580 -23.12 -9.67 41.03
N GLY A 581 -24.13 -9.44 40.19
CA GLY A 581 -24.35 -8.15 39.53
C GLY A 581 -23.42 -7.82 38.36
N SER A 582 -22.35 -8.60 38.13
CA SER A 582 -21.50 -8.43 36.95
C SER A 582 -22.26 -8.72 35.64
N ILE A 583 -21.74 -8.22 34.52
CA ILE A 583 -22.34 -8.45 33.20
C ILE A 583 -22.45 -9.95 32.88
N PRO A 584 -21.41 -10.79 33.06
CA PRO A 584 -21.54 -12.23 32.88
C PRO A 584 -22.62 -12.86 33.75
N HIS A 585 -22.72 -12.46 35.03
CA HIS A 585 -23.76 -12.97 35.93
C HIS A 585 -25.18 -12.69 35.40
N ARG A 586 -25.41 -11.47 34.90
CA ARG A 586 -26.70 -11.06 34.35
C ARG A 586 -27.04 -11.78 33.05
N ILE A 587 -26.05 -12.01 32.18
CA ILE A 587 -26.22 -12.80 30.94
C ILE A 587 -26.65 -14.23 31.28
N ALA A 588 -25.92 -14.92 32.14
CA ALA A 588 -26.24 -16.29 32.54
C ALA A 588 -27.63 -16.39 33.19
N GLN A 589 -27.95 -15.46 34.10
CA GLN A 589 -29.24 -15.44 34.79
C GLN A 589 -30.41 -15.22 33.83
N HIS A 590 -30.29 -14.27 32.89
CA HIS A 590 -31.32 -13.97 31.89
C HIS A 590 -31.63 -15.18 31.01
N HIS A 591 -30.60 -15.78 30.39
CA HIS A 591 -30.79 -16.90 29.47
C HIS A 591 -31.36 -18.14 30.17
N LEU A 592 -30.92 -18.43 31.40
CA LEU A 592 -31.48 -19.51 32.20
C LEU A 592 -32.95 -19.26 32.59
N GLN A 593 -33.29 -18.01 32.94
CA GLN A 593 -34.66 -17.63 33.27
C GLN A 593 -35.57 -17.68 32.05
N ALA A 594 -35.09 -17.21 30.89
CA ALA A 594 -35.81 -17.26 29.62
C ALA A 594 -36.10 -18.72 29.21
N TYR A 595 -35.10 -19.61 29.31
CA TYR A 595 -35.26 -21.04 29.05
C TYR A 595 -36.27 -21.69 30.00
N ARG A 596 -36.14 -21.47 31.31
CA ARG A 596 -37.09 -22.00 32.32
C ARG A 596 -38.52 -21.50 32.10
N SER A 597 -38.68 -20.27 31.62
CA SER A 597 -39.99 -19.69 31.31
C SER A 597 -40.59 -20.33 30.05
N LYS A 598 -39.79 -20.56 28.99
CA LYS A 598 -40.22 -21.30 27.80
C LYS A 598 -40.67 -22.74 28.14
N VAL A 599 -39.91 -23.44 28.98
CA VAL A 599 -40.22 -24.82 29.40
C VAL A 599 -41.50 -24.88 30.25
N LYS A 600 -41.76 -23.89 31.12
CA LYS A 600 -43.00 -23.82 31.91
C LYS A 600 -44.26 -23.52 31.08
N VAL A 601 -44.11 -22.96 29.88
CA VAL A 601 -45.23 -22.60 28.99
C VAL A 601 -45.57 -23.73 28.01
N MET A 602 -44.68 -24.71 27.79
CA MET A 602 -45.02 -25.96 27.10
C MET A 602 -45.84 -26.87 28.04
N PRO A 603 -47.07 -27.29 27.70
CA PRO A 603 -47.80 -28.27 28.49
C PRO A 603 -47.06 -29.61 28.49
N PRO A 604 -47.10 -30.39 29.59
CA PRO A 604 -46.82 -31.81 29.51
C PRO A 604 -47.98 -32.43 28.75
N ASP A 605 -47.79 -32.81 27.48
CA ASP A 605 -48.46 -33.93 26.78
C ASP A 605 -48.29 -33.80 25.26
N SER A 606 -47.24 -34.40 24.73
CA SER A 606 -47.27 -35.02 23.40
C SER A 606 -46.33 -36.23 23.40
N VAL A 607 -46.60 -37.16 24.31
CA VAL A 607 -46.24 -38.57 24.14
C VAL A 607 -47.56 -39.29 23.92
N ASN A 608 -47.79 -39.66 22.67
CA ASN A 608 -48.48 -40.88 22.26
C ASN A 608 -47.94 -41.29 20.89
#